data_AF-A0A382Z1L7-F1
#
_entry.id   AF-A0A382Z1L7-F1
#
_cell.length_a   1.000
_cell.length_b   1.000
_cell.length_c   1.000
_cell.angle_alpha   90.00
_cell.angle_beta   90.00
_cell.angle_gamma   90.00
#
_symmetry.space_group_name_H-M   'P 1'
#
loop_
_entity.id
_entity.type
_entity.pdbx_description
1 polymer ?
#
loop_
_entity_poly.entity_id
_entity_poly.type
_entity_poly.pdbx_seq_one_letter_code
_entity_poly.pdbx_strand_id
1 'polypeptide(L)'
;DVILGGGKMFWPDSLIAAYESRGGQYINHIDAPLKPGKRLLGLFAYDALPPVHEGRDPSTTEMARLALSKLEQNPNGYFVMIEESQVDWGGHSNSAEYIKGEMASLNELVDFALDYQIEHPDVLVVLTADHECGGVAVHDAKDSDLKIRFTSDYHSANFVPIWATGPGSEVFDAFMDNTEIGQQLISYIKKQSQLPVSE
;
A
#
# COMPACT_ATOMS: atom_id res chain seq x y z
N ASP A 1 5.58 -8.64 -11.02
CA ASP A 1 4.68 -8.42 -12.16
C ASP A 1 4.23 -6.97 -12.32
N VAL A 2 4.03 -6.25 -11.21
CA VAL A 2 3.65 -4.84 -11.19
C VAL A 2 4.53 -4.09 -10.19
N ILE A 3 5.03 -2.91 -10.55
CA ILE A 3 5.67 -1.92 -9.66
C ILE A 3 5.08 -0.57 -10.04
N LEU A 4 4.47 0.13 -9.09
CA LEU A 4 3.80 1.42 -9.29
C LEU A 4 4.21 2.39 -8.19
N GLY A 5 4.54 3.63 -8.53
CA GLY A 5 4.90 4.65 -7.54
C GLY A 5 5.63 5.85 -8.16
N GLY A 6 6.40 6.55 -7.34
CA GLY A 6 7.32 7.60 -7.77
C GLY A 6 8.72 7.05 -8.06
N GLY A 7 9.74 7.90 -7.95
CA GLY A 7 11.14 7.51 -7.94
C GLY A 7 11.75 7.32 -9.32
N LYS A 8 11.24 7.98 -10.37
CA LYS A 8 11.85 7.94 -11.72
C LYS A 8 13.33 8.34 -11.72
N MET A 9 13.77 9.17 -10.77
CA MET A 9 15.18 9.54 -10.60
C MET A 9 16.11 8.34 -10.36
N PHE A 10 15.59 7.25 -9.79
CA PHE A 10 16.34 6.00 -9.58
C PHE A 10 16.28 5.04 -10.79
N TRP A 11 15.48 5.39 -11.81
CA TRP A 11 15.28 4.60 -13.03
C TRP A 11 15.80 5.36 -14.26
N PRO A 12 17.13 5.37 -14.50
CA PRO A 12 17.68 5.97 -15.71
C PRO A 12 17.13 5.27 -16.95
N ASP A 13 17.12 5.97 -18.09
CA ASP A 13 16.50 5.46 -19.32
C ASP A 13 17.13 4.14 -19.81
N SER A 14 18.40 3.90 -19.51
CA SER A 14 19.07 2.63 -19.76
C SER A 14 18.47 1.46 -18.96
N LEU A 15 18.05 1.69 -17.72
CA LEU A 15 17.40 0.69 -16.88
C LEU A 15 15.97 0.44 -17.34
N ILE A 16 15.24 1.48 -17.73
CA ILE A 16 13.90 1.36 -18.31
C ILE A 16 13.96 0.57 -19.62
N ALA A 17 14.90 0.88 -20.51
CA ALA A 17 15.11 0.11 -21.74
C ALA A 17 15.48 -1.35 -21.45
N ALA A 18 16.28 -1.62 -20.40
CA ALA A 18 16.58 -2.97 -19.95
C ALA A 18 15.33 -3.70 -19.42
N TYR A 19 14.44 -3.01 -18.70
CA TYR A 19 13.17 -3.56 -18.23
C TYR A 19 12.23 -3.92 -19.39
N GLU A 20 12.07 -3.01 -20.36
CA GLU A 20 11.22 -3.22 -21.53
C GLU A 20 11.74 -4.33 -22.45
N SER A 21 13.06 -4.38 -22.70
CA SER A 21 13.67 -5.45 -23.50
C SER A 21 13.50 -6.84 -22.89
N ARG A 22 13.29 -6.92 -21.57
CA ARG A 22 12.98 -8.15 -20.83
C ARG A 22 11.48 -8.41 -20.72
N GLY A 23 10.66 -7.83 -21.60
CA GLY A 23 9.21 -8.08 -21.63
C GLY A 23 8.41 -7.27 -20.62
N GLY A 24 8.98 -6.22 -20.05
CA GLY A 24 8.25 -5.22 -19.29
C GLY A 24 7.57 -4.17 -20.18
N GLN A 25 6.72 -3.36 -19.58
CA GLN A 25 6.16 -2.13 -20.11
C GLN A 25 6.39 -1.03 -19.07
N TYR A 26 6.88 0.12 -19.53
CA TYR A 26 6.95 1.34 -18.74
C TYR A 26 5.75 2.25 -19.03
N ILE A 27 5.17 2.85 -17.97
CA ILE A 27 4.14 3.89 -18.06
C ILE A 27 4.50 5.04 -17.11
N ASN A 28 4.11 6.27 -17.46
CA ASN A 28 4.29 7.47 -16.64
C ASN A 28 2.98 8.24 -16.39
N HIS A 29 1.86 7.64 -16.74
CA HIS A 29 0.49 8.12 -16.48
C HIS A 29 -0.37 6.88 -16.22
N ILE A 30 -1.31 6.97 -15.27
CA ILE A 30 -2.08 5.81 -14.80
C ILE A 30 -2.98 5.22 -15.90
N ASP A 31 -3.50 6.08 -16.78
CA ASP A 31 -4.41 5.71 -17.89
C ASP A 31 -3.68 5.22 -19.15
N ALA A 32 -2.37 4.97 -19.07
CA ALA A 32 -1.58 4.52 -20.21
C ALA A 32 -2.13 3.19 -20.77
N PRO A 33 -2.27 3.04 -22.11
CA PRO A 33 -2.71 1.79 -22.70
C PRO A 33 -1.81 0.61 -22.29
N LEU A 34 -2.40 -0.40 -21.67
CA LEU A 34 -1.68 -1.57 -21.17
C LEU A 34 -1.53 -2.63 -22.26
N LYS A 35 -0.33 -3.18 -22.39
CA LYS A 35 -0.01 -4.27 -23.30
C LYS A 35 -0.28 -5.61 -22.61
N PRO A 36 -1.14 -6.48 -23.16
CA PRO A 36 -1.43 -7.79 -22.56
C PRO A 36 -0.16 -8.62 -22.33
N GLY A 37 -0.10 -9.32 -21.20
CA GLY A 37 1.01 -10.21 -20.84
C GLY A 37 2.34 -9.53 -20.51
N LYS A 38 2.41 -8.19 -20.48
CA LYS A 38 3.61 -7.46 -20.08
C LYS A 38 3.60 -7.19 -18.58
N ARG A 39 4.78 -7.32 -17.96
CA ARG A 39 5.03 -6.84 -16.59
C ARG A 39 5.03 -5.32 -16.58
N LEU A 40 4.52 -4.68 -15.54
CA LEU A 40 4.29 -3.24 -15.51
C LEU A 40 5.25 -2.51 -14.56
N LEU A 41 5.85 -1.43 -15.04
CA LEU A 41 6.59 -0.44 -14.26
C LEU A 41 5.92 0.91 -14.48
N GLY A 42 5.22 1.43 -13.48
CA GLY A 42 4.64 2.76 -13.48
C GLY A 42 5.43 3.69 -12.57
N LEU A 43 6.03 4.73 -13.14
CA LEU A 43 6.72 5.78 -12.38
C LEU A 43 6.07 7.12 -12.69
N PHE A 44 5.28 7.63 -11.75
CA PHE A 44 4.37 8.76 -11.96
C PHE A 44 4.95 10.11 -11.49
N ALA A 45 6.08 10.08 -10.79
CA ALA A 45 6.80 11.27 -10.33
C ALA A 45 8.32 11.10 -10.46
N TYR A 46 9.03 12.24 -10.55
CA TYR A 46 10.50 12.24 -10.61
C TYR A 46 11.10 11.68 -9.32
N ASP A 47 10.64 12.17 -8.18
CA ASP A 47 10.93 11.66 -6.84
C ASP A 47 9.65 11.00 -6.28
N ALA A 48 9.29 11.16 -5.01
CA ALA A 48 7.98 10.78 -4.50
C ALA A 48 6.82 11.48 -5.23
N LEU A 49 5.64 10.85 -5.22
CA LEU A 49 4.41 11.54 -5.62
C LEU A 49 4.17 12.75 -4.69
N PRO A 50 3.44 13.78 -5.14
CA PRO A 50 3.04 14.86 -4.24
C PRO A 50 2.25 14.35 -3.02
N PRO A 51 2.26 15.07 -1.89
CA PRO A 51 1.31 14.87 -0.80
C PRO A 51 -0.14 14.91 -1.28
N VAL A 52 -1.04 14.19 -0.60
CA VAL A 52 -2.47 14.19 -0.95
C VAL A 52 -3.06 15.60 -0.94
N HIS A 53 -2.73 16.38 0.09
CA HIS A 53 -3.21 17.77 0.23
C HIS A 53 -2.63 18.74 -0.82
N GLU A 54 -1.60 18.31 -1.58
CA GLU A 54 -1.02 19.07 -2.69
C GLU A 54 -1.49 18.57 -4.07
N GLY A 55 -2.47 17.66 -4.11
CA GLY A 55 -3.06 17.17 -5.37
C GLY A 55 -2.30 15.99 -5.98
N ARG A 56 -1.99 14.98 -5.17
CA ARG A 56 -1.43 13.70 -5.63
C ARG A 56 -2.22 13.12 -6.80
N ASP A 57 -1.52 12.75 -7.86
CA ASP A 57 -2.06 12.06 -9.03
C ASP A 57 -0.98 11.11 -9.60
N PRO A 58 -1.24 9.79 -9.72
CA PRO A 58 -2.44 9.06 -9.29
C PRO A 58 -2.50 8.87 -7.78
N SER A 59 -3.70 8.61 -7.26
CA SER A 59 -3.91 8.17 -5.88
C SER A 59 -3.34 6.76 -5.63
N THR A 60 -3.06 6.45 -4.36
CA THR A 60 -2.65 5.10 -3.93
C THR A 60 -3.71 4.06 -4.30
N THR A 61 -4.99 4.40 -4.16
CA THR A 61 -6.14 3.56 -4.51
C THR A 61 -6.21 3.26 -6.02
N GLU A 62 -5.93 4.24 -6.88
CA GLU A 62 -5.87 4.00 -8.34
C GLU A 62 -4.71 3.08 -8.72
N MET A 63 -3.55 3.25 -8.10
CA MET A 63 -2.42 2.34 -8.28
C MET A 63 -2.75 0.93 -7.78
N ALA A 64 -3.40 0.78 -6.62
CA ALA A 64 -3.85 -0.49 -6.08
C ALA A 64 -4.83 -1.20 -7.03
N ARG A 65 -5.83 -0.47 -7.54
CA ARG A 65 -6.80 -0.98 -8.53
C ARG A 65 -6.12 -1.47 -9.80
N LEU A 66 -5.17 -0.69 -10.33
CA LEU A 66 -4.38 -1.08 -11.49
C LEU A 66 -3.56 -2.34 -11.22
N ALA A 67 -2.89 -2.41 -10.06
CA ALA A 67 -2.10 -3.57 -9.69
C ALA A 67 -2.94 -4.85 -9.60
N LEU A 68 -4.07 -4.80 -8.86
CA LEU A 68 -4.97 -5.94 -8.71
C LEU A 68 -5.57 -6.38 -10.05
N SER A 69 -5.98 -5.45 -10.91
CA SER A 69 -6.51 -5.76 -12.25
C SER A 69 -5.55 -6.57 -13.15
N LYS A 70 -4.23 -6.49 -12.87
CA LYS A 70 -3.22 -7.30 -13.57
C LYS A 70 -2.93 -8.59 -12.83
N LEU A 71 -2.77 -8.52 -11.51
CA LEU A 71 -2.34 -9.64 -10.67
C LEU A 71 -3.41 -10.73 -10.58
N GLU A 72 -4.69 -10.36 -10.55
CA GLU A 72 -5.81 -11.30 -10.48
C GLU A 72 -5.96 -12.19 -11.73
N GLN A 73 -5.31 -11.82 -12.83
CA GLN A 73 -5.28 -12.63 -14.05
C GLN A 73 -4.38 -13.86 -13.91
N ASN A 74 -3.58 -13.96 -12.84
CA ASN A 74 -2.71 -15.11 -12.59
C ASN A 74 -3.47 -16.23 -11.86
N PRO A 75 -3.71 -17.39 -12.49
CA PRO A 75 -4.44 -18.50 -11.86
C PRO A 75 -3.68 -19.12 -10.67
N ASN A 76 -2.39 -18.83 -10.50
CA ASN A 76 -1.60 -19.30 -9.36
C ASN A 76 -1.67 -18.35 -8.15
N GLY A 77 -2.55 -17.34 -8.20
CA GLY A 77 -2.67 -16.30 -7.18
C GLY A 77 -1.60 -15.22 -7.27
N TYR A 78 -1.58 -14.34 -6.28
CA TYR A 78 -0.67 -13.20 -6.21
C TYR A 78 -0.35 -12.81 -4.76
N PHE A 79 0.72 -12.03 -4.62
CA PHE A 79 1.02 -11.28 -3.42
C PHE A 79 1.23 -9.82 -3.84
N VAL A 80 0.60 -8.90 -3.13
CA VAL A 80 0.75 -7.46 -3.35
C VAL A 80 0.97 -6.77 -2.01
N MET A 81 1.90 -5.82 -1.99
CA MET A 81 2.11 -4.91 -0.88
C MET A 81 1.82 -3.50 -1.39
N ILE A 82 0.97 -2.78 -0.67
CA ILE A 82 0.53 -1.42 -1.00
C ILE A 82 0.85 -0.57 0.21
N GLU A 83 1.51 0.55 -0.01
CA GLU A 83 2.01 1.43 1.05
C GLU A 83 1.49 2.84 0.85
N GLU A 84 0.80 3.37 1.87
CA GLU A 84 0.46 4.79 1.97
C GLU A 84 1.63 5.54 2.64
N SER A 85 2.72 5.65 1.88
CA SER A 85 4.06 5.97 2.42
C SER A 85 4.20 7.31 3.14
N GLN A 86 3.37 8.30 2.82
CA GLN A 86 3.57 9.67 3.32
C GLN A 86 2.84 9.97 4.62
N VAL A 87 2.10 9.02 5.21
CA VAL A 87 1.60 9.16 6.59
C VAL A 87 2.75 9.45 7.55
N ASP A 88 3.88 8.73 7.39
CA ASP A 88 5.10 8.93 8.14
C ASP A 88 5.71 10.34 7.92
N TRP A 89 5.70 10.84 6.68
CA TRP A 89 6.22 12.17 6.36
C TRP A 89 5.37 13.29 6.98
N GLY A 90 4.06 13.09 7.03
CA GLY A 90 3.13 13.92 7.80
C GLY A 90 3.48 13.94 9.29
N GLY A 91 3.85 12.78 9.84
CA GLY A 91 4.35 12.61 11.20
C GLY A 91 5.64 13.39 11.47
N HIS A 92 6.67 13.15 10.67
CA HIS A 92 7.95 13.86 10.77
C HIS A 92 7.81 15.39 10.64
N SER A 93 6.92 15.85 9.76
CA SER A 93 6.68 17.28 9.55
C SER A 93 5.80 17.93 10.62
N ASN A 94 5.21 17.14 11.54
CA ASN A 94 4.22 17.61 12.51
C ASN A 94 3.08 18.41 11.87
N SER A 95 2.69 18.03 10.64
CA SER A 95 1.68 18.72 9.86
C SER A 95 0.33 18.01 9.95
N ALA A 96 -0.61 18.66 10.63
CA ALA A 96 -1.98 18.16 10.78
C ALA A 96 -2.71 18.05 9.43
N GLU A 97 -2.50 19.00 8.52
CA GLU A 97 -3.08 18.98 7.18
C GLU A 97 -2.52 17.82 6.35
N TYR A 98 -1.21 17.59 6.45
CA TYR A 98 -0.52 16.52 5.74
C TYR A 98 -1.03 15.16 6.21
N ILE A 99 -0.93 14.83 7.51
CA ILE A 99 -1.44 13.55 8.05
C ILE A 99 -2.91 13.36 7.71
N LYS A 100 -3.75 14.40 7.83
CA LYS A 100 -5.17 14.28 7.53
C LYS A 100 -5.41 13.86 6.07
N GLY A 101 -4.67 14.43 5.13
CA GLY A 101 -4.74 14.03 3.72
C GLY A 101 -4.32 12.58 3.51
N GLU A 102 -3.18 12.18 4.09
CA GLU A 102 -2.66 10.82 3.93
C GLU A 102 -3.55 9.77 4.59
N MET A 103 -4.10 10.05 5.78
CA MET A 103 -5.05 9.17 6.45
C MET A 103 -6.39 9.07 5.69
N ALA A 104 -6.81 10.13 4.99
CA ALA A 104 -7.97 10.07 4.11
C ALA A 104 -7.70 9.16 2.89
N SER A 105 -6.53 9.27 2.27
CA SER A 105 -6.10 8.37 1.18
C SER A 105 -5.98 6.92 1.65
N LEU A 106 -5.42 6.69 2.85
CA LEU A 106 -5.38 5.35 3.45
C LEU A 106 -6.79 4.80 3.68
N ASN A 107 -7.73 5.62 4.15
CA ASN A 107 -9.12 5.20 4.34
C ASN A 107 -9.77 4.78 3.01
N GLU A 108 -9.59 5.55 1.94
CA GLU A 108 -10.08 5.17 0.60
C GLU A 108 -9.47 3.85 0.10
N LEU A 109 -8.18 3.63 0.38
CA LEU A 109 -7.49 2.38 0.05
C LEU A 109 -8.04 1.20 0.84
N VAL A 110 -8.29 1.39 2.14
CA VAL A 110 -8.88 0.36 3.01
C VAL A 110 -10.29 0.01 2.56
N ASP A 111 -11.13 1.01 2.27
CA ASP A 111 -12.48 0.80 1.74
C ASP A 111 -12.44 -0.01 0.44
N PHE A 112 -11.55 0.35 -0.49
CA PHE A 112 -11.34 -0.42 -1.72
C PHE A 112 -10.87 -1.86 -1.46
N ALA A 113 -9.93 -2.07 -0.53
CA ALA A 113 -9.41 -3.40 -0.21
C ALA A 113 -10.48 -4.29 0.45
N LEU A 114 -11.36 -3.71 1.26
CA LEU A 114 -12.50 -4.39 1.87
C LEU A 114 -13.52 -4.82 0.82
N ASP A 115 -13.92 -3.90 -0.07
CA ASP A 115 -14.84 -4.19 -1.16
C ASP A 115 -14.26 -5.27 -2.08
N TYR A 116 -12.97 -5.16 -2.42
CA TYR A 116 -12.28 -6.16 -3.21
C TYR A 116 -12.29 -7.54 -2.52
N GLN A 117 -12.05 -7.60 -1.21
CA GLN A 117 -12.09 -8.88 -0.49
C GLN A 117 -13.49 -9.51 -0.44
N ILE A 118 -14.55 -8.69 -0.38
CA ILE A 118 -15.94 -9.17 -0.45
C ILE A 118 -16.22 -9.82 -1.82
N GLU A 119 -15.69 -9.24 -2.90
CA GLU A 119 -15.82 -9.78 -4.26
C GLU A 119 -14.88 -10.97 -4.53
N HIS A 120 -13.77 -11.07 -3.79
CA HIS A 120 -12.74 -12.09 -3.92
C HIS A 120 -12.51 -12.83 -2.58
N PRO A 121 -13.42 -13.75 -2.18
CA PRO A 121 -13.42 -14.35 -0.83
C PRO A 121 -12.22 -15.25 -0.52
N ASP A 122 -11.41 -15.61 -1.51
CA ASP A 122 -10.15 -16.34 -1.39
C ASP A 122 -8.94 -15.44 -1.07
N VAL A 123 -9.14 -14.12 -1.06
CA VAL A 123 -8.10 -13.13 -0.75
C VAL A 123 -8.03 -12.88 0.76
N LEU A 124 -6.80 -12.94 1.28
CA LEU A 124 -6.43 -12.48 2.62
C LEU A 124 -5.96 -11.03 2.51
N VAL A 125 -6.58 -10.13 3.25
CA VAL A 125 -6.14 -8.74 3.41
C VAL A 125 -5.56 -8.57 4.81
N VAL A 126 -4.36 -7.98 4.88
CA VAL A 126 -3.69 -7.61 6.14
C VAL A 126 -3.31 -6.14 6.08
N LEU A 127 -3.73 -5.38 7.08
CA LEU A 127 -3.41 -3.97 7.29
C LEU A 127 -2.58 -3.84 8.57
N THR A 128 -1.45 -3.15 8.48
CA THR A 128 -0.61 -2.80 9.63
C THR A 128 0.17 -1.52 9.30
N ALA A 129 0.80 -0.93 10.31
CA ALA A 129 1.89 0.02 10.11
C ALA A 129 3.24 -0.65 10.40
N ASP A 130 4.32 -0.03 9.96
CA ASP A 130 5.70 -0.41 10.25
C ASP A 130 6.17 0.16 11.61
N HIS A 131 5.76 1.39 11.94
CA HIS A 131 5.91 2.04 13.25
C HIS A 131 4.96 3.25 13.40
N GLU A 132 4.95 3.86 14.59
CA GLU A 132 4.31 5.16 14.81
C GLU A 132 5.30 6.30 14.56
N CYS A 133 4.83 7.43 14.03
CA CYS A 133 5.63 8.62 13.78
C CYS A 133 4.91 9.91 14.21
N GLY A 134 5.64 10.79 14.92
CA GLY A 134 5.15 12.09 15.38
C GLY A 134 4.52 12.10 16.78
N GLY A 135 4.23 10.93 17.35
CA GLY A 135 3.52 10.81 18.61
C GLY A 135 2.17 11.53 18.56
N VAL A 136 1.38 11.21 17.54
CA VAL A 136 0.17 11.94 17.15
C VAL A 136 -0.95 11.74 18.18
N ALA A 137 -1.58 12.84 18.58
CA ALA A 137 -2.76 12.83 19.45
C ALA A 137 -3.87 13.70 18.84
N VAL A 138 -5.07 13.12 18.71
CA VAL A 138 -6.28 13.84 18.29
C VAL A 138 -7.02 14.27 19.55
N HIS A 139 -7.09 15.57 19.77
CA HIS A 139 -7.78 16.17 20.90
C HIS A 139 -9.13 16.74 20.49
N ASP A 140 -10.12 16.56 21.36
CA ASP A 140 -11.35 17.35 21.32
C ASP A 140 -11.03 18.84 21.51
N ALA A 141 -11.71 19.70 20.77
CA ALA A 141 -11.61 21.13 20.88
C ALA A 141 -13.01 21.76 20.91
N LYS A 142 -13.07 23.07 21.18
CA LYS A 142 -14.34 23.80 21.19
C LYS A 142 -14.99 23.76 19.81
N ASP A 143 -16.32 23.88 19.78
CA ASP A 143 -17.12 24.01 18.56
C ASP A 143 -17.04 22.78 17.62
N SER A 144 -16.87 21.59 18.19
CA SER A 144 -16.74 20.30 17.47
C SER A 144 -15.52 20.23 16.53
N ASP A 145 -14.51 21.06 16.78
CA ASP A 145 -13.24 21.01 16.08
C ASP A 145 -12.35 19.88 16.63
N LEU A 146 -11.52 19.28 15.78
CA LEU A 146 -10.54 18.27 16.17
C LEU A 146 -9.15 18.86 16.03
N LYS A 147 -8.36 18.83 17.11
CA LYS A 147 -6.99 19.33 17.11
C LYS A 147 -5.98 18.20 17.14
N ILE A 148 -5.24 18.07 16.04
CA ILE A 148 -4.10 17.16 15.95
C ILE A 148 -2.89 17.83 16.62
N ARG A 149 -2.25 17.11 17.53
CA ARG A 149 -1.03 17.49 18.23
C ARG A 149 0.02 16.40 18.07
N PHE A 150 1.27 16.81 18.22
CA PHE A 150 2.44 15.96 18.05
C PHE A 150 3.33 16.10 19.28
N THR A 151 4.04 15.04 19.62
CA THR A 151 4.96 15.00 20.77
C THR A 151 6.42 14.82 20.36
N SER A 152 6.67 14.46 19.10
CA SER A 152 7.99 14.23 18.51
C SER A 152 7.94 14.61 17.03
N ASP A 153 9.08 14.84 16.38
CA ASP A 153 9.23 14.88 14.91
C ASP A 153 9.92 13.60 14.40
N TYR A 154 9.92 12.54 15.20
CA TYR A 154 10.55 11.27 14.92
C TYR A 154 9.64 10.10 15.30
N HIS A 155 10.10 8.88 15.02
CA HIS A 155 9.36 7.66 15.33
C HIS A 155 9.18 7.48 16.84
N SER A 156 8.09 6.80 17.22
CA SER A 156 7.89 6.32 18.59
C SER A 156 7.67 4.80 18.62
N ALA A 157 7.92 4.21 19.79
CA ALA A 157 7.78 2.76 20.00
C ALA A 157 6.35 2.35 20.40
N ASN A 158 5.33 3.15 20.03
CA ASN A 158 3.94 2.79 20.27
C ASN A 158 3.60 1.51 19.51
N PHE A 159 2.72 0.68 20.08
CA PHE A 159 2.18 -0.46 19.37
C PHE A 159 1.37 0.01 18.17
N VAL A 160 1.63 -0.60 17.02
CA VAL A 160 0.85 -0.39 15.80
C VAL A 160 -0.28 -1.41 15.72
N PRO A 161 -1.47 -1.01 15.22
CA PRO A 161 -2.55 -1.96 15.03
C PRO A 161 -2.19 -2.93 13.89
N ILE A 162 -2.60 -4.18 14.05
CA ILE A 162 -2.73 -5.13 12.97
C ILE A 162 -4.21 -5.49 12.83
N TRP A 163 -4.67 -5.57 11.60
CA TRP A 163 -6.02 -5.98 11.25
C TRP A 163 -5.97 -6.89 10.03
N ALA A 164 -6.82 -7.91 9.98
CA ALA A 164 -6.89 -8.82 8.85
C ALA A 164 -8.32 -9.31 8.61
N THR A 165 -8.63 -9.65 7.36
CA THR A 165 -9.87 -10.34 6.96
C THR A 165 -9.59 -11.33 5.83
N GLY A 166 -10.50 -12.29 5.64
CA GLY A 166 -10.36 -13.36 4.66
C GLY A 166 -9.71 -14.62 5.24
N PRO A 167 -9.37 -15.61 4.39
CA PRO A 167 -8.90 -16.91 4.86
C PRO A 167 -7.56 -16.79 5.61
N GLY A 168 -7.47 -17.40 6.80
CA GLY A 168 -6.27 -17.36 7.63
C GLY A 168 -6.08 -16.09 8.45
N SER A 169 -7.04 -15.15 8.42
CA SER A 169 -6.98 -13.89 9.17
C SER A 169 -6.93 -14.10 10.69
N GLU A 170 -7.45 -15.22 11.21
CA GLU A 170 -7.47 -15.55 12.63
C GLU A 170 -6.06 -15.64 13.26
N VAL A 171 -5.03 -15.85 12.45
CA VAL A 171 -3.63 -15.88 12.91
C VAL A 171 -3.13 -14.49 13.33
N PHE A 172 -3.75 -13.43 12.81
CA PHE A 172 -3.36 -12.04 13.08
C PHE A 172 -4.21 -11.39 14.18
N ASP A 173 -5.19 -12.10 14.76
CA ASP A 173 -5.95 -11.67 15.94
C ASP A 173 -5.15 -11.94 17.22
N ALA A 174 -3.99 -11.30 17.33
CA ALA A 174 -3.08 -11.47 18.46
C ALA A 174 -2.16 -10.26 18.66
N PHE A 175 -1.64 -10.13 19.88
CA PHE A 175 -0.47 -9.31 20.12
C PHE A 175 0.78 -10.06 19.64
N MET A 176 1.47 -9.54 18.65
CA MET A 176 2.59 -10.21 17.99
C MET A 176 3.70 -9.24 17.57
N ASP A 177 4.90 -9.78 17.45
CA ASP A 177 6.05 -9.07 16.90
C ASP A 177 5.94 -8.96 15.37
N ASN A 178 6.47 -7.88 14.78
CA ASN A 178 6.37 -7.68 13.33
C ASN A 178 7.10 -8.78 12.52
N THR A 179 8.10 -9.44 13.10
CA THR A 179 8.77 -10.59 12.46
C THR A 179 7.84 -11.79 12.33
N GLU A 180 6.86 -11.93 13.24
CA GLU A 180 5.86 -12.99 13.18
C GLU A 180 4.89 -12.74 12.02
N ILE A 181 4.49 -11.49 11.75
CA ILE A 181 3.62 -11.14 10.61
C ILE A 181 4.21 -11.68 9.29
N GLY A 182 5.50 -11.37 9.05
CA GLY A 182 6.20 -11.85 7.84
C GLY A 182 6.29 -13.37 7.77
N GLN A 183 6.56 -14.05 8.90
CA GLN A 183 6.60 -15.51 8.97
C GLN A 183 5.24 -16.14 8.66
N GLN A 184 4.15 -15.55 9.16
CA GLN A 184 2.79 -16.02 8.90
C GLN A 184 2.40 -15.83 7.43
N LEU A 185 2.69 -14.67 6.83
CA LEU A 185 2.44 -14.44 5.41
C LEU A 185 3.22 -15.42 4.51
N ILE A 186 4.50 -15.66 4.79
CA ILE A 186 5.31 -16.65 4.05
C ILE A 186 4.72 -18.05 4.21
N SER A 187 4.28 -18.42 5.42
CA SER A 187 3.67 -19.72 5.70
C SER A 187 2.34 -19.87 4.98
N TYR A 188 1.52 -18.82 4.94
CA TYR A 188 0.24 -18.79 4.21
C TYR A 188 0.46 -19.04 2.72
N ILE A 189 1.35 -18.28 2.07
CA ILE A 189 1.66 -18.43 0.64
C ILE A 189 2.17 -19.85 0.32
N LYS A 190 3.09 -20.39 1.15
CA LYS A 190 3.63 -21.75 0.94
C LYS A 190 2.56 -22.83 1.07
N LYS A 191 1.66 -22.72 2.04
CA LYS A 191 0.55 -23.69 2.21
C LYS A 191 -0.38 -23.67 1.00
N GLN A 192 -0.73 -22.47 0.51
CA GLN A 192 -1.58 -22.33 -0.67
C GLN A 192 -0.92 -22.91 -1.94
N SER A 193 0.39 -22.71 -2.12
CA SER A 193 1.11 -23.29 -3.27
C SER A 193 1.20 -24.82 -3.30
N GLN A 194 0.87 -25.49 -2.18
CA GLN A 194 0.89 -26.95 -2.06
C GLN A 194 -0.50 -27.58 -2.24
N LEU A 195 -1.57 -26.77 -2.24
CA LEU A 195 -2.91 -27.26 -2.51
C LEU A 195 -3.08 -27.49 -4.03
N PRO A 196 -3.75 -28.58 -4.44
CA PRO A 196 -4.07 -28.79 -5.84
C PRO A 196 -4.95 -27.63 -6.34
N VAL A 197 -4.62 -27.08 -7.51
CA VAL A 197 -5.48 -26.10 -8.19
C VAL A 197 -6.80 -26.80 -8.46
N SER A 198 -7.90 -26.31 -7.85
CA SER A 198 -9.23 -26.83 -8.12
C SER A 198 -9.59 -26.56 -9.59
N GLU A 199 -9.95 -27.62 -10.32
CA GLU A 199 -10.41 -27.58 -11.72
C GLU A 199 -11.66 -26.72 -11.94
#